data_AF-A0A1L9W0F4-F1
#
_entry.id   AF-A0A1L9W0F4-F1
#
_cell.length_a   1.000
_cell.length_b   1.000
_cell.length_c   1.000
_cell.angle_alpha   90.00
_cell.angle_beta   90.00
_cell.angle_gamma   90.00
#
_symmetry.space_group_name_H-M   'P 1'
#
loop_
_entity.id
_entity.type
_entity.pdbx_description
1 polymer ?
#
loop_
_entity_poly.entity_id
_entity_poly.type
_entity_poly.pdbx_seq_one_letter_code
_entity_poly.pdbx_strand_id
1 'polypeptide(L)'
;MAAYPKSPSANLHQGVVNGITQKWADNAKGRMAIMHYATMGRGAGPISLKAATEHLSYNCVTRLGKDRARIMGSFHDITTDAATGRTQEDDFHVTIKARPGDLRVHIYVQGMGNEWTDDIRRCQNERRKC
;
A
#
# COMPACT_ATOMS: atom_id res chain seq x y z
N MET A 1 -9.46 18.30 9.03
CA MET A 1 -9.68 17.66 7.71
C MET A 1 -8.84 16.40 7.65
N ALA A 2 -9.44 15.24 7.41
CA ALA A 2 -8.64 14.02 7.19
C ALA A 2 -8.05 14.10 5.77
N ALA A 3 -6.73 14.15 5.65
CA ALA A 3 -6.02 14.31 4.38
C ALA A 3 -6.31 13.17 3.36
N TYR A 4 -6.91 12.06 3.80
CA TYR A 4 -7.25 10.91 2.96
C TYR A 4 -8.66 10.39 3.27
N PRO A 5 -9.69 10.75 2.49
CA PRO A 5 -11.09 10.38 2.78
C PRO A 5 -11.42 8.89 2.49
N LYS A 6 -10.46 8.13 1.95
CA LYS A 6 -10.63 6.74 1.48
C LYS A 6 -9.86 5.74 2.35
N SER A 7 -9.96 5.89 3.66
CA SER A 7 -9.22 5.12 4.66
C SER A 7 -10.18 4.69 5.78
N PRO A 8 -10.11 3.44 6.28
CA PRO A 8 -10.75 3.04 7.53
C PRO A 8 -10.37 3.98 8.69
N SER A 9 -11.17 3.96 9.77
CA SER A 9 -10.83 4.71 10.99
C SER A 9 -9.37 4.49 11.40
N ALA A 10 -8.72 5.55 11.91
CA ALA A 10 -7.29 5.56 12.21
C ALA A 10 -6.86 4.39 13.13
N ASN A 11 -7.73 3.98 14.06
CA ASN A 11 -7.46 2.92 15.03
C ASN A 11 -7.74 1.51 14.49
N LEU A 12 -8.32 1.39 13.30
CA LEU A 12 -8.71 0.12 12.71
C LEU A 12 -7.76 -0.27 11.58
N HIS A 13 -7.24 -1.49 11.66
CA HIS A 13 -6.43 -2.12 10.61
C HIS A 13 -7.27 -2.98 9.66
N GLN A 14 -8.59 -2.82 9.72
CA GLN A 14 -9.53 -3.42 8.79
C GLN A 14 -10.81 -2.58 8.75
N GLY A 15 -11.49 -2.54 7.61
CA GLY A 15 -12.76 -1.84 7.49
C GLY A 15 -13.29 -1.87 6.07
N VAL A 16 -14.52 -1.39 5.91
CA VAL A 16 -15.16 -1.21 4.60
C VAL A 16 -15.23 0.29 4.32
N VAL A 17 -14.76 0.71 3.15
CA VAL A 17 -14.79 2.09 2.67
C VAL A 17 -15.45 2.08 1.29
N ASN A 18 -16.58 2.75 1.13
CA ASN A 18 -17.35 2.80 -0.13
C ASN A 18 -17.54 1.42 -0.79
N GLY A 19 -17.90 0.40 0.01
CA GLY A 19 -18.09 -0.97 -0.47
C GLY A 19 -16.81 -1.79 -0.69
N ILE A 20 -15.62 -1.19 -0.58
CA ILE A 20 -14.33 -1.88 -0.68
C ILE A 20 -13.85 -2.29 0.72
N THR A 21 -13.64 -3.59 0.93
CA THR A 21 -13.03 -4.06 2.18
C THR A 21 -11.52 -3.92 2.11
N GLN A 22 -10.92 -3.27 3.10
CA GLN A 22 -9.47 -3.20 3.27
C GLN A 22 -9.06 -3.90 4.55
N LYS A 23 -7.98 -4.69 4.49
CA LYS A 23 -7.43 -5.40 5.65
C LYS A 23 -5.90 -5.41 5.62
N TRP A 24 -5.28 -5.12 6.74
CA TRP A 24 -3.83 -5.19 6.90
C TRP A 24 -3.37 -6.60 7.29
N ALA A 25 -2.28 -7.06 6.68
CA ALA A 25 -1.52 -8.20 7.16
C ALA A 25 -0.60 -7.79 8.33
N ASP A 26 -0.28 -8.72 9.23
CA ASP A 26 0.46 -8.39 10.46
C ASP A 26 1.89 -7.91 10.19
N ASN A 27 2.54 -8.48 9.17
CA ASN A 27 3.85 -8.02 8.70
C ASN A 27 3.81 -6.57 8.18
N ALA A 28 2.71 -6.15 7.54
CA ALA A 28 2.54 -4.76 7.08
C ALA A 28 2.40 -3.78 8.25
N LYS A 29 1.71 -4.20 9.33
CA LYS A 29 1.57 -3.38 10.56
C LYS A 29 2.93 -3.15 11.21
N GLY A 30 3.74 -4.20 11.33
CA GLY A 30 5.09 -4.11 11.91
C GLY A 30 6.01 -3.15 11.13
N ARG A 31 5.92 -3.14 9.80
CA ARG A 31 6.73 -2.26 8.93
C ARG A 31 6.41 -0.78 9.10
N MET A 32 5.15 -0.41 9.36
CA MET A 32 4.80 1.00 9.63
C MET A 32 5.52 1.56 10.85
N ALA A 33 5.72 0.74 11.90
CA ALA A 33 6.42 1.15 13.11
C ALA A 33 7.91 1.45 12.86
N ILE A 34 8.52 0.75 11.89
CA ILE A 34 9.94 0.87 11.56
C ILE A 34 10.17 2.00 10.55
N MET A 35 9.30 2.14 9.55
CA MET A 35 9.46 3.12 8.45
C MET A 35 9.20 4.57 8.86
N HIS A 36 8.55 4.82 10.01
CA HIS A 36 8.34 6.16 10.54
C HIS A 36 9.65 6.97 10.69
N TYR A 37 10.79 6.30 10.85
CA TYR A 37 12.10 6.93 11.09
C TYR A 37 13.02 7.02 9.86
N ALA A 38 12.93 6.12 8.88
CA ALA A 38 14.03 5.91 7.93
C ALA A 38 13.84 6.53 6.54
N THR A 39 12.63 6.61 5.99
CA THR A 39 12.43 6.87 4.54
C THR A 39 11.70 8.16 4.19
N MET A 40 11.03 8.81 5.14
CA MET A 40 10.12 9.93 4.82
C MET A 40 10.66 11.31 5.18
N GLY A 41 11.88 11.44 5.72
CA GLY A 41 12.64 12.69 5.92
C GLY A 41 11.95 13.90 6.61
N ARG A 42 10.66 13.82 6.95
CA ARG A 42 9.77 14.96 7.25
C ARG A 42 8.57 14.58 8.13
N GLY A 43 8.76 13.68 9.10
CA GLY A 43 7.84 13.59 10.24
C GLY A 43 6.40 13.15 9.95
N ALA A 44 6.14 12.43 8.85
CA ALA A 44 4.84 11.81 8.64
C ALA A 44 4.59 10.75 9.72
N GLY A 45 3.65 11.04 10.62
CA GLY A 45 3.25 10.14 11.70
C GLY A 45 2.74 8.79 11.17
N PRO A 46 2.79 7.71 11.98
CA PRO A 46 2.29 6.39 11.58
C PRO A 46 0.84 6.42 11.08
N ILE A 47 0.01 7.30 11.62
CA ILE A 47 -1.39 7.49 11.20
C ILE A 47 -1.48 8.01 9.76
N SER A 48 -0.64 8.99 9.39
CA SER A 48 -0.64 9.55 8.04
C SER A 48 -0.15 8.53 7.01
N LEU A 49 0.88 7.75 7.36
CA LEU A 49 1.38 6.67 6.51
C LEU A 49 0.35 5.57 6.30
N LYS A 50 -0.35 5.18 7.36
CA LYS A 50 -1.48 4.23 7.29
C LYS A 50 -2.55 4.76 6.34
N ALA A 51 -3.00 5.99 6.54
CA ALA A 51 -4.07 6.58 5.75
C ALA A 51 -3.70 6.71 4.26
N ALA A 52 -2.46 7.10 3.96
CA ALA A 52 -1.95 7.15 2.59
C ALA A 52 -1.87 5.75 1.95
N THR A 53 -1.39 4.75 2.69
CA THR A 53 -1.34 3.35 2.22
C THR A 53 -2.75 2.83 1.87
N GLU A 54 -3.72 3.09 2.74
CA GLU A 54 -5.12 2.69 2.55
C GLU A 54 -5.78 3.44 1.38
N HIS A 55 -5.43 4.72 1.18
CA HIS A 55 -5.91 5.50 0.05
C HIS A 55 -5.39 4.94 -1.28
N LEU A 56 -4.08 4.64 -1.38
CA LEU A 56 -3.46 4.04 -2.56
C LEU A 56 -4.07 2.67 -2.86
N SER A 57 -4.20 1.83 -1.82
CA SER A 57 -4.86 0.52 -1.88
C SER A 57 -6.29 0.63 -2.42
N TYR A 58 -7.09 1.54 -1.86
CA TYR A 58 -8.46 1.79 -2.32
C TYR A 58 -8.52 2.18 -3.79
N ASN A 59 -7.72 3.17 -4.21
CA ASN A 59 -7.73 3.66 -5.59
C ASN A 59 -7.31 2.57 -6.57
N CYS A 60 -6.30 1.76 -6.22
CA CYS A 60 -5.83 0.65 -7.03
C CYS A 60 -6.92 -0.43 -7.19
N VAL A 61 -7.50 -0.88 -6.08
CA VAL A 61 -8.56 -1.91 -6.10
C VAL A 61 -9.80 -1.43 -6.86
N THR A 62 -10.18 -0.16 -6.70
CA THR A 62 -11.27 0.46 -7.47
C THR A 62 -10.97 0.42 -8.97
N ARG A 63 -9.76 0.85 -9.38
CA ARG A 63 -9.35 0.87 -10.79
C ARG A 63 -9.30 -0.53 -11.41
N LEU A 64 -8.97 -1.56 -10.61
CA LEU A 64 -8.94 -2.95 -11.04
C LEU A 64 -10.33 -3.62 -11.06
N GLY A 65 -11.41 -2.90 -10.70
CA GLY A 65 -12.76 -3.47 -10.59
C GLY A 65 -12.85 -4.56 -9.51
N LYS A 66 -12.10 -4.38 -8.41
CA LYS A 66 -11.99 -5.31 -7.29
C LYS A 66 -12.75 -4.79 -6.08
N ASP A 67 -13.11 -5.69 -5.17
CA ASP A 67 -13.95 -5.37 -4.00
C ASP A 67 -13.18 -5.45 -2.68
N ARG A 68 -11.98 -6.04 -2.70
CA ARG A 68 -11.22 -6.36 -1.50
C ARG A 68 -9.74 -6.13 -1.72
N ALA A 69 -9.10 -5.49 -0.74
CA ALA A 69 -7.67 -5.27 -0.66
C ALA A 69 -7.12 -5.91 0.63
N ARG A 70 -6.08 -6.73 0.50
CA ARG A 70 -5.23 -7.09 1.63
C ARG A 70 -3.89 -6.37 1.48
N ILE A 71 -3.60 -5.44 2.39
CA ILE A 71 -2.33 -4.70 2.42
C ILE A 71 -1.26 -5.63 3.00
N MET A 72 -0.31 -6.03 2.16
CA MET A 72 0.75 -6.99 2.49
C MET A 72 2.06 -6.31 2.88
N GLY A 73 2.29 -5.09 2.41
CA GLY A 73 3.37 -4.22 2.83
C GLY A 73 2.93 -2.77 2.73
N SER A 74 3.16 -1.99 3.80
CA SER A 74 3.12 -0.52 3.75
C SER A 74 4.22 0.01 2.83
N PHE A 75 4.44 1.32 2.80
CA PHE A 75 5.61 1.92 2.16
C PHE A 75 6.92 1.19 2.51
N HIS A 76 7.68 0.79 1.48
CA HIS A 76 8.96 0.07 1.54
C HIS A 76 9.66 0.10 0.17
N ASP A 77 10.95 -0.20 0.17
CA ASP A 77 11.91 -0.20 -0.95
C ASP A 77 12.57 -1.57 -1.15
N ILE A 78 11.90 -2.63 -0.70
CA ILE A 78 12.37 -4.00 -0.88
C ILE A 78 11.23 -4.89 -1.36
N THR A 79 11.54 -5.83 -2.24
CA THR A 79 10.61 -6.86 -2.69
C THR A 79 11.14 -8.23 -2.31
N THR A 80 10.25 -9.08 -1.78
CA THR A 80 10.55 -10.48 -1.50
C THR A 80 9.89 -11.36 -2.55
N ASP A 81 10.73 -12.10 -3.27
CA ASP A 81 10.32 -13.17 -4.18
C ASP A 81 9.62 -14.27 -3.37
N ALA A 82 8.39 -14.59 -3.74
CA ALA A 82 7.58 -15.57 -3.04
C ALA A 82 8.06 -17.02 -3.25
N ALA A 83 8.71 -17.32 -4.37
CA ALA A 83 9.19 -18.66 -4.72
C ALA A 83 10.53 -18.96 -4.04
N THR A 84 11.44 -17.99 -4.01
CA THR A 84 12.80 -18.18 -3.48
C THR A 84 12.98 -17.65 -2.06
N GLY A 85 12.06 -16.82 -1.57
CA GLY A 85 12.19 -16.12 -0.29
C GLY A 85 13.27 -15.03 -0.28
N ARG A 86 13.98 -14.83 -1.41
CA ARG A 86 15.04 -13.83 -1.52
C ARG A 86 14.44 -12.44 -1.51
N THR A 87 15.06 -11.56 -0.73
CA THR A 87 14.70 -10.14 -0.66
C THR A 87 15.75 -9.34 -1.40
N GLN A 88 15.31 -8.40 -2.20
CA GLN A 88 16.14 -7.47 -2.96
C GLN A 88 15.60 -6.05 -2.83
N GLU A 89 16.47 -5.08 -3.06
CA GLU A 89 16.07 -3.67 -3.20
C GLU A 89 15.13 -3.51 -4.41
N ASP A 90 14.17 -2.59 -4.27
CA ASP A 90 13.15 -2.26 -5.27
C ASP A 90 12.76 -0.78 -5.13
N ASP A 91 12.08 -0.23 -6.14
CA ASP A 91 11.57 1.13 -6.10
C ASP A 91 10.55 1.30 -4.97
N PHE A 92 10.43 2.49 -4.39
CA PHE A 92 9.55 2.74 -3.24
C PHE A 92 8.08 2.49 -3.57
N HIS A 93 7.42 1.59 -2.83
CA HIS A 93 6.09 1.11 -3.16
C HIS A 93 5.26 0.63 -1.97
N VAL A 94 3.97 0.39 -2.23
CA VAL A 94 3.03 -0.33 -1.35
C VAL A 94 2.65 -1.64 -2.02
N THR A 95 2.59 -2.74 -1.25
CA THR A 95 2.21 -4.05 -1.78
C THR A 95 0.83 -4.47 -1.28
N ILE A 96 -0.08 -4.79 -2.21
CA ILE A 96 -1.41 -5.30 -1.90
C ILE A 96 -1.70 -6.65 -2.59
N LYS A 97 -2.68 -7.39 -2.07
CA LYS A 97 -3.40 -8.43 -2.80
C LYS A 97 -4.83 -7.96 -3.06
N ALA A 98 -5.18 -7.81 -4.33
CA ALA A 98 -6.51 -7.42 -4.78
C ALA A 98 -7.37 -8.66 -5.06
N ARG A 99 -8.63 -8.63 -4.60
CA ARG A 99 -9.58 -9.74 -4.68
C ARG A 99 -10.91 -9.30 -5.33
N PRO A 100 -11.62 -10.20 -6.01
CA PRO A 100 -11.31 -11.63 -6.25
C PRO A 100 -10.16 -11.86 -7.24
N GLY A 101 -9.50 -13.04 -7.16
CA GLY A 101 -8.41 -13.47 -8.03
C GLY A 101 -7.00 -13.37 -7.43
N ASP A 102 -6.87 -12.93 -6.18
CA ASP A 102 -5.61 -12.86 -5.42
C ASP A 102 -4.43 -12.21 -6.16
N LEU A 103 -4.74 -11.18 -6.96
CA LEU A 103 -3.74 -10.47 -7.74
C LEU A 103 -2.79 -9.69 -6.80
N ARG A 104 -1.50 -10.01 -6.83
CA ARG A 104 -0.48 -9.24 -6.14
C ARG A 104 -0.13 -8.00 -6.95
N VAL A 105 -0.15 -6.83 -6.32
CA VAL A 105 0.10 -5.53 -6.97
C VAL A 105 1.13 -4.76 -6.16
N HIS A 106 2.14 -4.25 -6.85
CA HIS A 106 3.10 -3.28 -6.36
C HIS A 106 2.68 -1.90 -6.86
N ILE A 107 2.34 -1.00 -5.94
CA ILE A 107 1.94 0.37 -6.22
C ILE A 107 3.16 1.24 -6.00
N TYR A 108 3.90 1.49 -7.07
CA TYR A 108 5.10 2.32 -7.04
C TYR A 108 4.73 3.79 -6.90
N VAL A 109 5.47 4.49 -6.05
CA VAL A 109 5.27 5.90 -5.75
C VAL A 109 6.49 6.67 -6.23
N GLN A 110 6.32 7.41 -7.33
CA GLN A 110 7.36 8.24 -7.94
C GLN A 110 7.03 9.72 -7.74
N GLY A 111 8.06 10.58 -7.61
CA GLY A 111 7.88 12.02 -7.50
C GLY A 111 7.78 12.56 -6.07
N MET A 112 8.67 12.15 -5.17
CA MET A 112 8.73 12.69 -3.79
C MET A 112 9.43 14.06 -3.71
N GLY A 113 9.00 15.00 -4.55
CA GLY A 113 9.31 16.42 -4.41
C GLY A 113 8.10 17.14 -3.82
N ASN A 114 8.25 17.64 -2.59
CA ASN A 114 7.54 18.73 -1.90
C ASN A 114 5.99 18.80 -1.85
N GLU A 115 5.24 18.23 -2.78
CA GLU A 115 3.78 18.39 -2.88
C GLU A 115 3.10 17.05 -3.17
N TRP A 116 2.29 16.60 -2.21
CA TRP A 116 1.45 15.41 -2.31
C TRP A 116 0.30 15.65 -3.29
N THR A 117 0.58 15.55 -4.59
CA THR A 117 -0.45 15.56 -5.64
C THR A 117 -0.44 14.22 -6.39
N ASP A 118 -1.39 13.36 -6.03
CA ASP A 118 -2.10 12.30 -6.80
C ASP A 118 -1.50 11.66 -8.08
N ASP A 119 -0.18 11.51 -8.24
CA ASP A 119 0.39 10.88 -9.44
C ASP A 119 0.57 9.35 -9.26
N ILE A 120 -0.54 8.60 -9.30
CA ILE A 120 -0.55 7.13 -9.37
C ILE A 120 -0.16 6.71 -10.81
N ARG A 121 1.13 6.68 -11.14
CA ARG A 121 1.60 6.44 -12.52
C ARG A 121 1.89 5.00 -12.94
N ARG A 122 1.83 3.98 -12.06
CA ARG A 122 2.02 2.59 -12.52
C ARG A 122 1.45 1.55 -11.55
N CYS A 123 0.32 0.95 -11.91
CA CYS A 123 -0.07 -0.37 -11.40
C CYS A 123 0.49 -1.41 -12.38
N GLN A 124 1.65 -1.99 -12.08
CA GLN A 124 2.14 -3.12 -12.88
C GLN A 124 1.46 -4.41 -12.41
N ASN A 125 0.95 -5.16 -13.39
CA ASN A 125 0.25 -6.43 -13.21
C ASN A 125 1.29 -7.53 -13.39
N GLU A 126 1.84 -8.09 -12.31
CA GLU A 126 2.71 -9.26 -12.42
C GLU A 126 1.88 -10.51 -12.71
N ARG A 127 1.51 -10.67 -13.98
CA ARG A 127 1.17 -11.97 -14.56
C ARG A 127 2.45 -12.60 -15.13
N ARG A 128 3.18 -13.36 -14.32
CA ARG A 128 4.13 -14.38 -14.80
C ARG A 128 3.86 -15.65 -13.99
N LYS A 129 3.06 -16.57 -14.56
CA LYS A 129 3.47 -17.75 -15.36
C LYS A 129 4.27 -18.75 -14.50
N CYS A 130 3.65 -19.90 -14.25
CA CYS A 130 4.17 -21.20 -13.79
C CYS A 130 5.40 -21.21 -12.89
#